data_AF-A0A0B1T8A2-F1
#
_entry.id   AF-A0A0B1T8A2-F1
#
_cell.length_a   1.000
_cell.length_b   1.000
_cell.length_c   1.000
_cell.angle_alpha   90.00
_cell.angle_beta   90.00
_cell.angle_gamma   90.00
#
_symmetry.space_group_name_H-M   'P 1'
#
loop_
_entity.id
_entity.type
_entity.pdbx_description
1 polymer ?
#
loop_
_entity_poly.entity_id
_entity_poly.type
_entity_poly.pdbx_seq_one_letter_code
_entity_poly.pdbx_strand_id
1 'polypeptide(L)'
;MNKLETIDPWAVVDPQEYANKAAKDFVEQVASKEWYMRLRALDQLLALFNTYPRVAGLLNIEQISAVLVELLEKDAVMYVWIRCILIMLKIAEYMPDEFSKLIPEV
;
A
#
# COMPACT_ATOMS: atom_id res chain seq x y z
N MET A 1 -7.53 1.53 39.68
CA MET A 1 -7.39 1.84 38.23
C MET A 1 -7.14 0.53 37.51
N ASN A 2 -8.18 -0.09 36.95
CA ASN A 2 -8.01 -1.28 36.12
C ASN A 2 -7.46 -0.84 34.77
N LYS A 3 -6.31 -1.39 34.38
CA LYS A 3 -5.79 -1.29 33.02
C LYS A 3 -6.85 -1.90 32.10
N LEU A 4 -7.51 -1.06 31.30
CA LEU A 4 -8.17 -1.55 30.09
C LEU A 4 -7.06 -2.12 29.23
N GLU A 5 -6.90 -3.44 29.24
CA GLU A 5 -6.08 -4.14 28.27
C GLU A 5 -6.62 -3.74 26.90
N THR A 6 -5.80 -3.01 26.15
CA THR A 6 -6.09 -2.65 24.77
C THR A 6 -6.15 -3.95 24.00
N ILE A 7 -7.36 -4.41 23.69
CA ILE A 7 -7.59 -5.56 22.82
C ILE A 7 -6.79 -5.29 21.54
N ASP A 8 -5.88 -6.19 21.18
CA ASP A 8 -5.17 -6.13 19.91
C ASP A 8 -6.23 -6.06 18.80
N PRO A 9 -6.25 -5.01 17.95
CA PRO A 9 -7.20 -4.92 16.84
C PRO A 9 -7.18 -6.15 15.92
N TRP A 10 -6.08 -6.91 15.93
CA TRP A 10 -5.88 -8.15 15.19
C TRP A 10 -6.28 -9.42 15.96
N ALA A 11 -6.78 -9.32 17.18
CA ALA A 11 -7.23 -10.48 17.97
C ALA A 11 -8.42 -11.21 17.34
N VAL A 12 -9.16 -10.55 16.44
CA VAL A 12 -10.38 -11.07 15.80
C VAL A 12 -10.35 -11.00 14.27
N VAL A 13 -9.24 -10.53 13.68
CA VAL A 13 -9.08 -10.35 12.23
C VAL A 13 -7.79 -11.01 11.79
N ASP A 14 -7.85 -11.89 10.79
CA ASP A 14 -6.64 -12.46 10.18
C ASP A 14 -5.87 -11.36 9.41
N PRO A 15 -4.63 -11.02 9.81
CA PRO A 15 -3.81 -10.03 9.12
C PRO A 15 -3.62 -10.33 7.62
N GLN A 16 -3.52 -11.60 7.23
CA GLN A 16 -3.32 -11.98 5.83
C GLN A 16 -4.60 -11.78 5.02
N GLU A 17 -5.76 -12.16 5.57
CA GLU A 17 -7.05 -11.93 4.92
C GLU A 17 -7.30 -10.42 4.73
N TYR A 18 -7.00 -9.63 5.75
CA TYR A 18 -7.11 -8.17 5.68
C TYR A 18 -6.16 -7.59 4.61
N ALA A 19 -4.90 -8.03 4.56
CA ALA A 19 -3.95 -7.60 3.55
C ALA A 19 -4.43 -7.92 2.13
N ASN A 20 -4.92 -9.15 1.92
CA ASN A 20 -5.47 -9.58 0.63
C ASN A 20 -6.67 -8.72 0.21
N LYS A 21 -7.57 -8.41 1.15
CA LYS A 21 -8.71 -7.53 0.90
C LYS A 21 -8.26 -6.11 0.57
N ALA A 22 -7.32 -5.55 1.33
CA ALA A 22 -6.80 -4.20 1.09
C ALA A 22 -6.12 -4.10 -0.29
N ALA A 23 -5.34 -5.11 -0.69
CA ALA A 23 -4.72 -5.16 -2.00
C ALA A 23 -5.76 -5.21 -3.13
N LYS A 24 -6.80 -6.05 -2.99
CA LYS A 24 -7.89 -6.12 -3.96
C LYS A 24 -8.64 -4.79 -4.08
N ASP A 25 -9.06 -4.23 -2.95
CA ASP A 25 -9.80 -2.97 -2.90
C ASP A 25 -8.96 -1.82 -3.48
N PHE A 26 -7.63 -1.84 -3.31
CA PHE A 26 -6.71 -0.89 -3.93
C PHE A 26 -6.68 -1.02 -5.46
N VAL A 27 -6.44 -2.23 -5.99
CA VAL A 27 -6.36 -2.47 -7.44
C VAL A 27 -7.65 -2.08 -8.14
N GLU A 28 -8.81 -2.37 -7.54
CA GLU A 28 -10.11 -1.97 -8.09
C GLU A 28 -10.31 -0.44 -8.11
N GLN A 29 -10.00 0.25 -7.01
CA GLN A 29 -10.23 1.69 -6.91
C GLN A 29 -9.23 2.52 -7.71
N VAL A 30 -7.98 2.07 -7.79
CA VAL A 30 -6.92 2.80 -8.49
C VAL A 30 -7.06 2.74 -10.02
N ALA A 31 -7.85 1.79 -10.54
CA ALA A 31 -8.23 1.72 -11.95
C ALA A 31 -9.32 2.73 -12.36
N SER A 32 -9.83 3.56 -11.43
CA SER A 32 -10.88 4.54 -11.71
C SER A 32 -10.42 5.61 -12.71
N LYS A 33 -11.33 6.03 -13.60
CA LYS A 33 -11.12 7.19 -14.49
C LYS A 33 -11.03 8.51 -13.73
N GLU A 34 -11.66 8.57 -12.56
CA GLU A 34 -11.69 9.74 -11.70
C GLU A 34 -10.39 9.85 -10.87
N TRP A 35 -9.59 10.88 -11.10
CA TRP A 35 -8.26 11.01 -10.46
C TRP A 35 -8.32 11.05 -8.94
N TYR A 36 -9.38 11.64 -8.36
CA TYR A 36 -9.53 11.72 -6.90
C TYR A 36 -9.84 10.35 -6.29
N MET A 37 -10.45 9.43 -7.04
CA MET A 37 -10.65 8.05 -6.58
C MET A 37 -9.33 7.28 -6.56
N ARG A 38 -8.49 7.46 -7.60
CA ARG A 38 -7.14 6.89 -7.62
C ARG A 38 -6.29 7.41 -6.47
N LEU A 39 -6.34 8.72 -6.24
CA LEU A 39 -5.64 9.36 -5.14
C LEU A 39 -6.10 8.84 -3.77
N ARG A 40 -7.42 8.68 -3.59
CA ARG A 40 -7.99 8.09 -2.37
C ARG A 40 -7.52 6.66 -2.15
N ALA A 41 -7.46 5.84 -3.19
CA ALA A 41 -6.96 4.48 -3.11
C ALA A 41 -5.50 4.44 -2.64
N LEU A 42 -4.67 5.32 -3.20
CA LEU A 42 -3.27 5.46 -2.79
C LEU A 42 -3.14 5.98 -1.35
N ASP A 43 -3.93 6.97 -0.96
CA ASP A 43 -3.92 7.50 0.41
C ASP A 43 -4.33 6.42 1.45
N GLN A 44 -5.29 5.55 1.09
CA GLN A 44 -5.67 4.39 1.92
C GLN A 44 -4.53 3.37 2.04
N LEU A 45 -3.87 3.04 0.93
CA LEU A 45 -2.72 2.13 0.94
C LEU A 45 -1.57 2.71 1.77
N LEU A 46 -1.25 4.00 1.59
CA LEU A 46 -0.22 4.67 2.38
C LEU A 46 -0.56 4.67 3.89
N ALA A 47 -1.83 4.88 4.25
CA ALA A 47 -2.28 4.78 5.63
C ALA A 47 -2.08 3.38 6.21
N LEU A 48 -2.25 2.32 5.41
CA LEU A 48 -1.99 0.94 5.83
C LEU A 48 -0.51 0.74 6.21
N PHE A 49 0.43 1.22 5.37
CA PHE A 49 1.86 1.19 5.68
C PHE A 49 2.21 1.93 6.98
N ASN A 50 1.60 3.09 7.21
CA ASN A 50 1.90 3.91 8.39
C ASN A 50 1.25 3.38 9.68
N THR A 51 0.06 2.77 9.59
CA THR A 51 -0.74 2.39 10.77
C THR A 51 -0.53 0.94 11.16
N TYR A 52 -0.37 0.05 10.18
CA TYR A 52 -0.31 -1.39 10.39
C TYR A 52 0.84 -2.03 9.58
N PRO A 53 2.11 -1.71 9.90
CA PRO A 53 3.27 -2.18 9.13
C PRO A 53 3.36 -3.71 9.05
N ARG A 54 2.91 -4.44 10.09
CA ARG A 54 2.82 -5.91 10.07
C ARG A 54 1.90 -6.43 8.96
N VAL A 55 0.80 -5.72 8.69
CA VAL A 55 -0.17 -6.09 7.65
C VAL A 55 0.31 -5.65 6.28
N ALA A 56 0.92 -4.47 6.20
CA ALA A 56 1.56 -4.02 4.97
C ALA A 56 2.63 -5.03 4.49
N GLY A 57 3.39 -5.63 5.41
CA GLY A 57 4.35 -6.70 5.15
C GLY A 57 3.77 -7.99 4.56
N LEU A 58 2.44 -8.14 4.49
CA LEU A 58 1.75 -9.30 3.93
C LEU A 58 1.15 -9.02 2.54
N LEU A 59 1.29 -7.80 2.04
CA LEU A 59 0.81 -7.41 0.71
C LEU A 59 1.65 -8.06 -0.39
N ASN A 60 1.03 -8.33 -1.54
CA ASN A 60 1.76 -8.67 -2.75
C ASN A 60 2.43 -7.41 -3.32
N ILE A 61 3.66 -7.15 -2.88
CA ILE A 61 4.41 -5.95 -3.26
C ILE A 61 4.76 -5.92 -4.75
N GLU A 62 4.97 -7.07 -5.40
CA GLU A 62 5.20 -7.13 -6.84
C GLU A 62 4.01 -6.53 -7.61
N GLN A 63 2.79 -6.99 -7.31
CA GLN A 63 1.58 -6.47 -7.94
C GLN A 63 1.35 -5.00 -7.63
N ILE A 64 1.51 -4.60 -6.36
CA ILE A 64 1.35 -3.21 -5.96
C ILE A 64 2.35 -2.33 -6.72
N SER A 65 3.61 -2.74 -6.79
CA SER A 65 4.67 -1.94 -7.41
C SER A 65 4.49 -1.81 -8.92
N ALA A 66 4.04 -2.86 -9.61
CA ALA A 66 3.69 -2.78 -11.03
C ALA A 66 2.62 -1.70 -11.30
N VAL A 67 1.59 -1.63 -10.44
CA VAL A 67 0.55 -0.60 -10.53
C VAL A 67 1.12 0.80 -10.25
N LEU A 68 2.00 0.94 -9.26
CA LEU A 68 2.62 2.23 -8.93
C LEU A 68 3.49 2.74 -10.09
N VAL A 69 4.27 1.86 -10.73
CA VAL A 69 5.08 2.17 -11.91
C VAL A 69 4.19 2.59 -13.07
N GLU A 70 3.12 1.85 -13.37
CA GLU A 70 2.18 2.21 -14.44
C GLU A 70 1.56 3.61 -14.22
N LEU A 71 1.18 3.94 -12.98
CA LEU A 71 0.63 5.26 -12.65
C LEU A 71 1.67 6.37 -12.83
N LEU A 72 2.94 6.12 -12.48
CA LEU A 72 4.02 7.09 -12.69
C LEU A 72 4.34 7.31 -14.16
N GLU A 73 4.18 6.28 -15.00
CA GLU A 73 4.37 6.40 -16.44
C GLU A 73 3.23 7.14 -17.13
N LYS A 74 1.98 6.89 -16.70
CA LYS A 74 0.79 7.25 -17.51
C LYS A 74 -0.13 8.29 -16.88
N ASP A 75 -0.18 8.43 -15.57
CA ASP A 75 -1.12 9.36 -14.92
C ASP A 75 -0.69 10.81 -15.17
N ALA A 76 -1.62 11.70 -15.51
CA ALA A 76 -1.32 13.11 -15.75
C ALA A 76 -1.35 13.96 -14.47
N VAL A 77 -1.82 13.40 -13.33
CA VAL A 77 -2.07 14.16 -12.11
C VAL A 77 -0.88 14.03 -11.14
N MET A 78 -0.15 15.12 -10.95
CA MET A 78 1.04 15.19 -10.08
C MET A 78 0.76 14.68 -8.65
N TYR A 79 -0.42 14.94 -8.09
CA TYR A 79 -0.76 14.45 -6.75
C TYR A 79 -0.76 12.92 -6.67
N VAL A 80 -1.17 12.21 -7.72
CA VAL A 80 -1.13 10.75 -7.80
C VAL A 80 0.34 10.29 -7.78
N TRP A 81 1.20 10.92 -8.56
CA TRP A 81 2.63 10.58 -8.61
C TRP A 81 3.31 10.71 -7.25
N ILE A 82 3.06 11.81 -6.54
CA ILE A 82 3.63 12.04 -5.21
C ILE A 82 3.24 10.90 -4.27
N ARG A 83 1.98 10.45 -4.30
CA ARG A 83 1.54 9.31 -3.49
C ARG A 83 2.22 8.01 -3.89
N CYS A 84 2.37 7.73 -5.19
CA CYS A 84 3.09 6.55 -5.65
C CYS A 84 4.53 6.53 -5.13
N ILE A 85 5.23 7.66 -5.21
CA ILE A 85 6.62 7.80 -4.74
C ILE A 85 6.70 7.57 -3.22
N LEU A 86 5.77 8.15 -2.45
CA LEU A 86 5.73 7.94 -1.00
C LEU A 86 5.48 6.48 -0.62
N ILE A 87 4.62 5.77 -1.34
CA ILE A 87 4.37 4.34 -1.10
C ILE A 87 5.59 3.52 -1.49
N MET A 88 6.24 3.79 -2.61
CA MET A 88 7.49 3.10 -2.98
C MET A 88 8.61 3.34 -1.96
N LEU A 89 8.72 4.54 -1.40
CA LEU A 89 9.64 4.80 -0.29
C LEU A 89 9.30 3.94 0.93
N LYS A 90 8.02 3.80 1.28
CA LYS A 90 7.59 2.91 2.37
C LYS A 90 7.93 1.45 2.08
N ILE A 91 7.74 0.99 0.85
CA ILE A 91 8.15 -0.37 0.44
C ILE A 91 9.66 -0.55 0.62
N ALA A 92 10.48 0.40 0.17
CA ALA A 92 11.92 0.35 0.36
C ALA A 92 12.35 0.35 1.83
N GLU A 93 11.67 1.11 2.69
CA GLU A 93 11.94 1.19 4.13
C GLU A 93 11.59 -0.11 4.88
N TYR A 94 10.43 -0.71 4.57
CA TYR A 94 9.90 -1.85 5.34
C TYR A 94 10.22 -3.21 4.72
N MET A 95 10.44 -3.27 3.41
CA MET A 95 10.65 -4.49 2.64
C MET A 95 11.79 -4.32 1.63
N PRO A 96 13.02 -4.02 2.09
CA PRO A 96 14.15 -3.71 1.21
C PRO A 96 14.51 -4.84 0.25
N ASP A 97 14.38 -6.11 0.69
CA ASP A 97 14.66 -7.28 -0.15
C ASP A 97 13.65 -7.38 -1.30
N GLU A 98 12.37 -7.16 -1.04
CA GLU A 98 11.33 -7.14 -2.09
C GLU A 98 11.50 -5.92 -3.00
N PHE A 99 11.84 -4.76 -2.43
CA PHE A 99 12.11 -3.55 -3.20
C PHE A 99 13.29 -3.72 -4.16
N SER A 100 14.36 -4.41 -3.72
CA SER A 100 15.55 -4.64 -4.53
C SER A 100 15.25 -5.38 -5.84
N LYS A 101 14.26 -6.28 -5.83
CA LYS A 101 13.82 -7.05 -7.01
C LYS A 101 13.14 -6.18 -8.07
N LEU A 102 12.68 -4.98 -7.69
CA LEU A 102 12.04 -4.02 -8.59
C LEU A 102 13.04 -3.09 -9.29
N ILE A 103 14.27 -3.02 -8.76
CA ILE A 103 15.32 -2.17 -9.34
C ILE A 103 15.92 -2.93 -10.52
N PRO A 104 15.97 -2.34 -11.73
CA PRO A 104 16.64 -2.97 -12.86
C PRO A 104 18.08 -3.35 -12.50
N GLU A 105 18.51 -4.56 -12.88
CA GLU A 105 19.91 -4.95 -12.78
C GLU A 105 20.75 -3.99 -13.64
N VAL A 106 21.80 -3.42 -13.04
CA VAL A 106 22.73 -2.47 -13.69
C VAL A 106 23.97 -3.21 -14.19
#